data_AF-A0A1Y4GGS2-F1
#
_entry.id   AF-A0A1Y4GGS2-F1
#
_cell.length_a   1.000
_cell.length_b   1.000
_cell.length_c   1.000
_cell.angle_alpha   90.00
_cell.angle_beta   90.00
_cell.angle_gamma   90.00
#
_symmetry.space_group_name_H-M   'P 1'
#
loop_
_entity.id
_entity.type
_entity.pdbx_description
1 polymer ?
#
loop_
_entity_poly.entity_id
_entity_poly.type
_entity_poly.pdbx_seq_one_letter_code
_entity_poly.pdbx_strand_id
1 'polypeptide(L)'
;MRARRRTSPCSASFRHIFARPRVRAAARRTMKSKRARGFTLIEILLVVGLVGIIAAAALAPLVLTVRSLEEAQSRWGARHNARDAADAMYRDLRMALHNPSFQSVKVIHEESLGNDADDRLMVWSLSPAYEGRSAGVVVYRVLPEDSFSDGEPGLYRWVICGQPSLHASSGDIFGAESDDVPEPMEIDPDDLEAKDGELLLPDARGLRFYFPKGGEWKRESYEGGLPEILRAELVLKDDGSYVCTERFAGAAK
;
A
#
# COMPACT_ATOMS: atom_id res chain seq x y z
N MET A 1 23.29 -63.55 -26.68
CA MET A 1 23.99 -64.54 -27.54
C MET A 1 25.50 -64.22 -27.52
N ARG A 2 26.39 -65.24 -27.61
CA ARG A 2 27.88 -65.19 -27.76
C ARG A 2 28.56 -63.80 -27.58
N ALA A 3 29.34 -63.47 -26.54
CA ALA A 3 30.52 -64.12 -25.92
C ALA A 3 31.76 -64.26 -26.83
N ARG A 4 32.91 -63.69 -26.41
CA ARG A 4 34.32 -64.20 -26.51
C ARG A 4 35.32 -63.18 -25.91
N ARG A 5 36.12 -63.55 -24.87
CA ARG A 5 37.56 -63.95 -24.89
C ARG A 5 38.55 -62.74 -24.94
N ARG A 6 39.79 -62.79 -24.41
CA ARG A 6 40.67 -63.92 -23.99
C ARG A 6 41.79 -63.51 -22.99
N THR A 7 42.05 -64.35 -21.98
CA THR A 7 43.36 -64.78 -21.39
C THR A 7 44.57 -63.83 -21.17
N SER A 8 44.98 -63.73 -19.89
CA SER A 8 46.25 -64.18 -19.23
C SER A 8 47.36 -64.93 -20.04
N PRO A 9 48.54 -65.33 -19.47
CA PRO A 9 49.13 -65.12 -18.11
C PRO A 9 50.68 -64.84 -18.08
N CYS A 10 51.32 -64.92 -16.88
CA CYS A 10 52.77 -65.25 -16.64
C CYS A 10 53.85 -64.22 -17.11
N SER A 11 55.16 -64.32 -16.78
CA SER A 11 55.98 -64.70 -15.59
C SER A 11 57.48 -64.38 -15.93
N ALA A 12 58.59 -64.57 -15.20
CA ALA A 12 58.96 -65.16 -13.89
C ALA A 12 60.38 -64.66 -13.45
N SER A 13 60.86 -65.01 -12.22
CA SER A 13 62.29 -65.10 -11.84
C SER A 13 63.13 -63.78 -11.75
N PHE A 14 64.33 -63.69 -11.12
CA PHE A 14 65.13 -64.66 -10.33
C PHE A 14 66.09 -63.98 -9.31
N ARG A 15 66.50 -64.74 -8.28
CA ARG A 15 67.77 -64.75 -7.51
C ARG A 15 68.34 -63.54 -6.73
N HIS A 16 68.64 -63.86 -5.47
CA HIS A 16 69.64 -63.30 -4.53
C HIS A 16 71.01 -62.87 -5.09
N ILE A 17 71.71 -62.01 -4.34
CA ILE A 17 73.09 -62.26 -3.82
C ILE A 17 73.37 -61.38 -2.56
N PHE A 18 74.44 -61.71 -1.83
CA PHE A 18 74.77 -61.26 -0.46
C PHE A 18 75.24 -59.80 -0.31
N ALA A 19 74.93 -59.20 0.85
CA ALA A 19 75.88 -58.41 1.66
C ALA A 19 75.44 -58.33 3.15
N ARG A 20 76.39 -58.44 4.09
CA ARG A 20 76.20 -58.08 5.53
C ARG A 20 76.85 -56.69 5.79
N PRO A 21 77.00 -56.22 7.05
CA PRO A 21 76.02 -55.37 7.70
C PRO A 21 76.55 -53.97 8.00
N ARG A 22 75.67 -53.01 8.32
CA ARG A 22 76.12 -51.77 8.99
C ARG A 22 75.13 -51.33 10.06
N VAL A 23 75.57 -51.43 11.32
CA VAL A 23 74.85 -50.89 12.48
C VAL A 23 74.80 -49.37 12.33
N ARG A 24 73.63 -48.83 11.99
CA ARG A 24 73.32 -47.41 12.20
C ARG A 24 72.69 -47.27 13.58
N ALA A 25 73.35 -46.52 14.45
CA ALA A 25 72.90 -46.29 15.81
C ALA A 25 71.46 -45.74 15.83
N ALA A 26 70.67 -46.16 16.81
CA ALA A 26 69.30 -45.70 16.99
C ALA A 26 69.32 -44.22 17.42
N ALA A 27 69.22 -43.32 16.46
CA ALA A 27 68.95 -41.90 16.67
C ALA A 27 67.49 -41.73 17.17
N ARG A 28 67.26 -42.13 18.42
CA ARG A 28 66.00 -42.05 19.15
C ARG A 28 65.66 -40.58 19.35
N ARG A 29 65.09 -39.94 18.31
CA ARG A 29 64.51 -38.59 18.37
C ARG A 29 63.53 -38.55 19.54
N THR A 30 63.97 -37.98 20.65
CA THR A 30 63.12 -37.66 21.77
C THR A 30 62.18 -36.56 21.31
N MET A 31 60.98 -36.94 20.88
CA MET A 31 59.89 -35.99 20.71
C MET A 31 59.61 -35.39 22.10
N LYS A 32 60.21 -34.21 22.36
CA LYS A 32 59.78 -33.33 23.44
C LYS A 32 58.31 -33.02 23.16
N SER A 33 57.41 -33.75 23.82
CA SER A 33 56.02 -33.36 23.91
C SER A 33 56.00 -31.97 24.54
N LYS A 34 55.77 -30.94 23.71
CA LYS A 34 55.37 -29.64 24.22
C LYS A 34 54.11 -29.91 25.03
N ARG A 35 54.18 -29.75 26.36
CA ARG A 35 53.00 -29.88 27.23
C ARG A 35 51.96 -28.93 26.66
N ALA A 36 50.84 -29.47 26.16
CA ALA A 36 49.71 -28.65 25.77
C ALA A 36 49.26 -27.89 27.03
N ARG A 37 49.38 -26.56 26.99
CA ARG A 37 48.75 -25.72 28.02
C ARG A 37 47.25 -25.85 27.79
N GLY A 38 46.52 -26.34 28.78
CA GLY A 38 45.07 -26.26 28.76
C GLY A 38 44.63 -24.80 28.86
N PHE A 39 43.56 -24.45 28.17
CA PHE A 39 42.92 -23.15 28.30
C PHE A 39 42.47 -22.90 29.74
N THR A 40 42.60 -21.67 30.21
CA THR A 40 42.14 -21.28 31.55
C THR A 40 40.67 -20.84 31.52
N LEU A 41 39.95 -20.98 32.64
CA LEU A 41 38.53 -20.56 32.72
C LEU A 41 38.35 -19.08 32.34
N ILE A 42 39.26 -18.22 32.81
CA ILE A 42 39.25 -16.78 32.54
C ILE A 42 39.49 -16.47 31.05
N GLU A 43 40.32 -17.25 30.37
CA GLU A 43 40.61 -17.13 28.94
C GLU A 43 39.39 -17.52 28.09
N ILE A 44 38.67 -18.58 28.46
CA ILE A 44 37.38 -18.94 27.82
C ILE A 44 36.32 -17.85 28.09
N LEU A 45 36.23 -17.32 29.31
CA LEU A 45 35.32 -16.21 29.65
C LEU A 45 35.61 -14.95 28.80
N LEU A 46 36.89 -14.58 28.65
CA LEU A 46 37.30 -13.44 27.82
C LEU A 46 36.99 -13.67 26.34
N VAL A 47 37.23 -14.88 25.81
CA VAL A 47 36.90 -15.22 24.41
C VAL A 47 35.39 -15.16 24.17
N VAL A 48 34.57 -15.77 25.04
CA VAL A 48 33.10 -15.74 24.90
C VAL A 48 32.55 -14.32 25.03
N GLY A 49 33.05 -13.52 25.98
CA GLY A 49 32.67 -12.12 26.13
C GLY A 49 33.02 -11.27 24.91
N LEU A 50 34.23 -11.43 24.36
CA LEU A 50 34.68 -10.72 23.17
C LEU A 50 33.87 -11.13 21.92
N VAL A 51 33.57 -12.43 21.75
CA VAL A 51 32.69 -12.92 20.67
C VAL A 51 31.29 -12.34 20.80
N GLY A 52 30.74 -12.23 22.02
CA GLY A 52 29.45 -11.60 22.27
C GLY A 52 29.41 -10.12 21.86
N ILE A 53 30.46 -9.35 22.20
CA ILE A 53 30.60 -7.94 21.81
C ILE A 53 30.70 -7.79 20.29
N ILE A 54 31.52 -8.63 19.63
CA ILE A 54 31.68 -8.62 18.17
C ILE A 54 30.36 -8.99 17.47
N ALA A 55 29.64 -10.01 17.97
CA ALA A 55 28.35 -10.41 17.41
C ALA A 55 27.29 -9.31 17.56
N ALA A 56 27.19 -8.66 18.72
CA ALA A 56 26.28 -7.55 18.93
C ALA A 56 26.60 -6.35 18.01
N ALA A 57 27.88 -6.00 17.86
CA ALA A 57 28.32 -4.93 16.97
C ALA A 57 28.08 -5.26 15.48
N ALA A 58 28.16 -6.52 15.07
CA ALA A 58 27.88 -6.97 13.71
C ALA A 58 26.36 -7.04 13.40
N LEU A 59 25.52 -7.33 14.39
CA LEU A 59 24.06 -7.45 14.22
C LEU A 59 23.32 -6.11 14.36
N ALA A 60 23.85 -5.14 15.10
CA ALA A 60 23.19 -3.85 15.29
C ALA A 60 22.89 -3.10 13.96
N PRO A 61 23.79 -3.03 12.96
CA PRO A 61 23.48 -2.46 11.65
C PRO A 61 22.35 -3.20 10.93
N LEU A 62 22.29 -4.53 11.04
CA LEU A 62 21.24 -5.34 10.39
C LEU A 62 19.85 -4.99 10.96
N VAL A 63 19.73 -4.91 12.29
CA VAL A 63 18.47 -4.53 12.96
C VAL A 63 18.02 -3.12 12.56
N LEU A 64 18.96 -2.17 12.43
CA LEU A 64 18.66 -0.83 11.95
C LEU A 64 18.19 -0.83 10.48
N THR A 65 18.85 -1.60 9.60
CA THR A 65 18.42 -1.71 8.19
C THR A 65 17.03 -2.33 8.04
N VAL A 66 16.71 -3.37 8.81
CA VAL A 66 15.38 -4.02 8.79
C VAL A 66 14.29 -3.02 9.17
N ARG A 67 14.45 -2.32 10.32
CA ARG A 67 13.48 -1.30 10.75
C ARG A 67 13.33 -0.17 9.73
N SER A 68 14.43 0.33 9.18
CA SER A 68 14.38 1.39 8.16
C SER A 68 13.68 0.95 6.87
N LEU A 69 13.69 -0.35 6.56
CA LEU A 69 12.98 -0.93 5.42
C LEU A 69 11.50 -1.14 5.73
N GLU A 70 11.15 -1.59 6.93
CA GLU A 70 9.77 -1.72 7.43
C GLU A 70 9.08 -0.34 7.48
N GLU A 71 9.74 0.67 8.04
CA GLU A 71 9.31 2.07 8.08
C GLU A 71 9.15 2.66 6.67
N ALA A 72 10.09 2.38 5.76
CA ALA A 72 10.02 2.84 4.37
C ALA A 72 8.90 2.15 3.57
N GLN A 73 8.71 0.84 3.76
CA GLN A 73 7.66 0.06 3.09
C GLN A 73 6.26 0.46 3.58
N SER A 74 6.08 0.65 4.89
CA SER A 74 4.82 1.16 5.47
C SER A 74 4.47 2.54 4.89
N ARG A 75 5.40 3.50 4.97
CA ARG A 75 5.22 4.86 4.43
C ARG A 75 5.05 4.91 2.91
N TRP A 76 5.59 3.92 2.18
CA TRP A 76 5.35 3.78 0.74
C TRP A 76 3.94 3.24 0.46
N GLY A 77 3.50 2.21 1.20
CA GLY A 77 2.15 1.66 1.11
C GLY A 77 1.07 2.71 1.37
N ALA A 78 1.13 3.40 2.51
CA ALA A 78 0.17 4.46 2.86
C ALA A 78 0.08 5.56 1.78
N ARG A 79 1.23 5.95 1.19
CA ARG A 79 1.27 6.94 0.10
C ARG A 79 0.80 6.40 -1.24
N HIS A 80 0.97 5.11 -1.52
CA HIS A 80 0.46 4.47 -2.74
C HIS A 80 -1.06 4.31 -2.65
N ASN A 81 -1.57 3.83 -1.52
CA ASN A 81 -3.01 3.72 -1.26
C ASN A 81 -3.69 5.10 -1.36
N ALA A 82 -3.10 6.13 -0.74
CA ALA A 82 -3.62 7.50 -0.81
C ALA A 82 -3.56 8.10 -2.23
N ARG A 83 -2.52 7.74 -3.01
CA ARG A 83 -2.46 8.07 -4.43
C ARG A 83 -3.59 7.39 -5.21
N ASP A 84 -3.78 6.10 -5.03
CA ASP A 84 -4.70 5.31 -5.85
C ASP A 84 -6.17 5.69 -5.56
N ALA A 85 -6.49 5.99 -4.29
CA ALA A 85 -7.77 6.57 -3.89
C ALA A 85 -8.02 7.95 -4.53
N ALA A 86 -7.00 8.80 -4.61
CA ALA A 86 -7.09 10.07 -5.34
C ALA A 86 -7.21 9.88 -6.86
N ASP A 87 -6.42 8.98 -7.46
CA ASP A 87 -6.47 8.68 -8.90
C ASP A 87 -7.83 8.03 -9.30
N ALA A 88 -8.56 7.43 -8.36
CA ALA A 88 -9.98 7.05 -8.50
C ALA A 88 -10.93 8.27 -8.42
N MET A 89 -10.82 9.11 -7.40
CA MET A 89 -11.65 10.32 -7.26
C MET A 89 -11.51 11.28 -8.46
N TYR A 90 -10.29 11.49 -8.93
CA TYR A 90 -10.02 12.31 -10.13
C TYR A 90 -10.44 11.63 -11.44
N ARG A 91 -10.54 10.29 -11.48
CA ARG A 91 -11.19 9.57 -12.60
C ARG A 91 -12.68 9.86 -12.61
N ASP A 92 -13.35 9.78 -11.46
CA ASP A 92 -14.80 9.99 -11.36
C ASP A 92 -15.18 11.43 -11.72
N LEU A 93 -14.36 12.42 -11.31
CA LEU A 93 -14.45 13.81 -11.76
C LEU A 93 -14.18 13.97 -13.28
N ARG A 94 -13.14 13.31 -13.83
CA ARG A 94 -12.90 13.31 -15.29
C ARG A 94 -14.01 12.66 -16.11
N MET A 95 -14.87 11.86 -15.49
CA MET A 95 -16.04 11.23 -16.11
C MET A 95 -17.36 11.85 -15.68
N ALA A 96 -17.32 13.04 -15.04
CA ALA A 96 -18.50 13.81 -14.68
C ALA A 96 -19.34 14.13 -15.94
N LEU A 97 -20.64 13.84 -15.85
CA LEU A 97 -21.60 14.04 -16.94
C LEU A 97 -22.25 15.42 -16.80
N HIS A 98 -22.27 16.20 -17.89
CA HIS A 98 -23.11 17.40 -17.95
C HIS A 98 -24.59 17.01 -17.97
N ASN A 99 -25.40 17.69 -17.15
CA ASN A 99 -26.84 17.56 -17.11
C ASN A 99 -27.46 18.98 -17.15
N PRO A 100 -28.52 19.23 -17.96
CA PRO A 100 -29.19 20.52 -17.98
C PRO A 100 -30.14 20.77 -16.79
N SER A 101 -30.56 19.73 -16.06
CA SER A 101 -31.47 19.85 -14.91
C SER A 101 -30.75 20.20 -13.61
N PHE A 102 -29.62 19.53 -13.34
CA PHE A 102 -28.89 19.64 -12.08
C PHE A 102 -27.36 19.70 -12.26
N GLN A 103 -26.65 20.12 -11.22
CA GLN A 103 -25.20 20.33 -11.26
C GLN A 103 -24.40 19.02 -11.29
N SER A 104 -23.33 18.96 -12.11
CA SER A 104 -22.52 17.75 -12.27
C SER A 104 -21.63 17.42 -11.05
N VAL A 105 -21.23 18.44 -10.29
CA VAL A 105 -20.29 18.33 -9.16
C VAL A 105 -20.78 19.21 -8.01
N LYS A 106 -20.76 18.64 -6.80
CA LYS A 106 -21.08 19.33 -5.55
C LYS A 106 -20.02 18.98 -4.51
N VAL A 107 -19.46 20.00 -3.86
CA VAL A 107 -18.52 19.87 -2.73
C VAL A 107 -19.13 20.60 -1.55
N ILE A 108 -19.27 19.89 -0.43
CA ILE A 108 -19.75 20.45 0.83
C ILE A 108 -18.53 20.59 1.73
N HIS A 109 -18.15 21.84 2.04
CA HIS A 109 -17.14 22.15 3.04
C HIS A 109 -17.75 22.04 4.43
N GLU A 110 -17.20 21.17 5.28
CA GLU A 110 -17.67 20.96 6.65
C GLU A 110 -16.52 21.05 7.67
N GLU A 111 -16.79 21.72 8.80
CA GLU A 111 -15.85 21.84 9.93
C GLU A 111 -16.55 21.29 11.19
N SER A 112 -16.33 20.01 11.46
CA SER A 112 -16.88 19.34 12.64
C SER A 112 -16.01 19.59 13.89
N LEU A 113 -16.56 19.36 15.08
CA LEU A 113 -15.94 19.70 16.37
C LEU A 113 -14.75 18.78 16.71
N GLY A 114 -13.62 18.99 16.03
CA GLY A 114 -12.37 18.24 16.18
C GLY A 114 -11.71 17.85 14.86
N ASN A 115 -12.42 17.97 13.72
CA ASN A 115 -11.91 17.66 12.39
C ASN A 115 -12.22 18.80 11.40
N ASP A 116 -11.18 19.47 10.90
CA ASP A 116 -11.29 20.49 9.83
C ASP A 116 -10.94 19.91 8.44
N ALA A 117 -11.11 18.60 8.29
CA ALA A 117 -10.88 17.82 7.09
C ALA A 117 -12.05 16.84 6.88
N ASP A 118 -13.26 17.38 6.83
CA ASP A 118 -14.51 16.59 6.77
C ASP A 118 -15.31 16.86 5.48
N ASP A 119 -14.67 17.35 4.42
CA ASP A 119 -15.38 17.75 3.21
C ASP A 119 -16.04 16.55 2.49
N ARG A 120 -17.26 16.77 1.97
CA ARG A 120 -18.00 15.81 1.14
C ARG A 120 -17.81 16.17 -0.34
N LEU A 121 -17.66 15.18 -1.22
CA LEU A 121 -17.70 15.37 -2.68
C LEU A 121 -18.76 14.46 -3.30
N MET A 122 -19.62 15.02 -4.14
CA MET A 122 -20.62 14.33 -4.95
C MET A 122 -20.36 14.61 -6.44
N VAL A 123 -20.41 13.58 -7.28
CA VAL A 123 -20.19 13.70 -8.74
C VAL A 123 -21.20 12.84 -9.50
N TRP A 124 -22.02 13.44 -10.35
CA TRP A 124 -22.81 12.71 -11.34
C TRP A 124 -21.88 12.20 -12.44
N SER A 125 -21.54 10.91 -12.43
CA SER A 125 -20.44 10.35 -13.22
C SER A 125 -20.82 9.14 -14.07
N LEU A 126 -20.13 9.01 -15.21
CA LEU A 126 -20.17 7.83 -16.07
C LEU A 126 -19.21 6.73 -15.60
N SER A 127 -18.26 7.00 -14.70
CA SER A 127 -17.24 6.01 -14.32
C SER A 127 -17.78 4.67 -13.81
N PRO A 128 -18.91 4.56 -13.08
CA PRO A 128 -19.42 3.26 -12.64
C PRO A 128 -19.92 2.37 -13.78
N ALA A 129 -20.18 2.92 -14.97
CA ALA A 129 -20.46 2.12 -16.16
C ALA A 129 -19.27 1.26 -16.60
N TYR A 130 -18.03 1.67 -16.27
CA TYR A 130 -16.82 0.89 -16.49
C TYR A 130 -16.58 -0.18 -15.41
N GLU A 131 -17.32 -0.11 -14.30
CA GLU A 131 -17.39 -1.12 -13.23
C GLU A 131 -18.58 -2.10 -13.44
N GLY A 132 -19.33 -1.95 -14.54
CA GLY A 132 -20.51 -2.77 -14.84
C GLY A 132 -21.79 -2.34 -14.12
N ARG A 133 -21.80 -1.16 -13.47
CA ARG A 133 -22.99 -0.54 -12.88
C ARG A 133 -23.66 0.42 -13.88
N SER A 134 -24.71 1.11 -13.48
CA SER A 134 -25.25 2.25 -14.26
C SER A 134 -24.47 3.54 -13.94
N ALA A 135 -24.55 4.55 -14.81
CA ALA A 135 -24.20 5.92 -14.42
C ALA A 135 -25.01 6.34 -13.17
N GLY A 136 -24.41 7.17 -12.32
CA GLY A 136 -24.94 7.46 -10.99
C GLY A 136 -24.21 8.62 -10.31
N VAL A 137 -24.66 9.00 -9.13
CA VAL A 137 -23.89 9.90 -8.26
C VAL A 137 -22.88 9.08 -7.49
N VAL A 138 -21.60 9.42 -7.63
CA VAL A 138 -20.54 8.92 -6.76
C VAL A 138 -20.37 9.90 -5.61
N VAL A 139 -20.35 9.41 -4.37
CA VAL A 139 -20.14 10.21 -3.16
C VAL A 139 -18.87 9.78 -2.46
N TYR A 140 -18.05 10.75 -2.06
CA TYR A 140 -16.83 10.59 -1.26
C TYR A 140 -17.01 11.30 0.08
N ARG A 141 -16.81 10.55 1.18
CA ARG A 141 -16.79 11.02 2.58
C ARG A 141 -15.78 10.18 3.37
N VAL A 142 -15.17 10.77 4.40
CA VAL A 142 -14.37 10.03 5.40
C VAL A 142 -15.25 9.68 6.60
N LEU A 143 -15.19 8.44 7.06
CA LEU A 143 -15.79 8.04 8.34
C LEU A 143 -14.70 8.09 9.44
N PRO A 144 -14.89 8.90 10.50
CA PRO A 144 -13.90 9.05 11.57
C PRO A 144 -13.87 7.82 12.50
N GLU A 145 -12.77 7.67 13.26
CA GLU A 145 -12.56 6.53 14.17
C GLU A 145 -13.55 6.48 15.35
N ASP A 146 -14.11 7.64 15.74
CA ASP A 146 -15.14 7.77 16.77
C ASP A 146 -16.57 7.83 16.18
N SER A 147 -16.77 7.40 14.92
CA SER A 147 -18.08 7.35 14.28
C SER A 147 -19.02 6.34 14.95
N PHE A 148 -20.31 6.67 15.05
CA PHE A 148 -21.35 5.73 15.49
C PHE A 148 -21.81 4.74 14.38
N SER A 149 -21.20 4.79 13.20
CA SER A 149 -21.45 3.85 12.09
C SER A 149 -20.79 2.49 12.32
N ASP A 150 -21.46 1.41 11.94
CA ASP A 150 -20.96 0.01 11.98
C ASP A 150 -19.92 -0.31 10.88
N GLY A 151 -19.07 0.68 10.54
CA GLY A 151 -18.06 0.61 9.48
C GLY A 151 -16.65 0.86 10.00
N GLU A 152 -15.66 0.25 9.34
CA GLU A 152 -14.24 0.56 9.55
C GLU A 152 -13.97 2.04 9.21
N PRO A 153 -13.13 2.77 9.96
CA PRO A 153 -12.83 4.17 9.65
C PRO A 153 -11.93 4.33 8.43
N GLY A 154 -12.16 5.40 7.66
CA GLY A 154 -11.38 5.71 6.45
C GLY A 154 -12.19 6.46 5.37
N LEU A 155 -11.58 6.65 4.19
CA LEU A 155 -12.25 7.24 3.03
C LEU A 155 -13.11 6.19 2.31
N TYR A 156 -14.39 6.50 2.15
CA TYR A 156 -15.35 5.68 1.41
C TYR A 156 -15.75 6.31 0.09
N ARG A 157 -16.20 5.45 -0.83
CA ARG A 157 -16.85 5.77 -2.10
C ARG A 157 -18.19 5.05 -2.19
N TRP A 158 -19.29 5.78 -2.18
CA TRP A 158 -20.62 5.25 -2.49
C TRP A 158 -20.93 5.48 -3.97
N VAL A 159 -21.70 4.58 -4.57
CA VAL A 159 -22.15 4.70 -5.97
C VAL A 159 -23.65 4.51 -6.02
N ILE A 160 -24.38 5.61 -6.22
CA ILE A 160 -25.84 5.66 -6.17
C ILE A 160 -26.37 5.65 -7.61
N CYS A 161 -26.66 4.45 -8.10
CA CYS A 161 -27.23 4.21 -9.42
C CYS A 161 -28.75 4.36 -9.42
N GLY A 162 -29.32 4.74 -10.57
CA GLY A 162 -30.76 4.59 -10.83
C GLY A 162 -31.67 5.70 -10.29
N GLN A 163 -31.12 6.71 -9.62
CA GLN A 163 -31.85 7.97 -9.41
C GLN A 163 -32.13 8.62 -10.77
N PRO A 164 -33.41 8.84 -11.15
CA PRO A 164 -33.73 9.46 -12.42
C PRO A 164 -33.40 10.94 -12.36
N SER A 165 -32.89 11.50 -13.47
CA SER A 165 -33.11 12.93 -13.70
C SER A 165 -34.59 13.12 -14.06
N LEU A 166 -35.21 14.24 -13.67
CA LEU A 166 -36.61 14.57 -13.99
C LEU A 166 -36.89 14.71 -15.50
N HIS A 167 -35.87 14.53 -16.36
CA HIS A 167 -35.98 14.49 -17.82
C HIS A 167 -35.53 13.16 -18.45
N ALA A 168 -35.30 12.11 -17.65
CA ALA A 168 -35.14 10.73 -18.12
C ALA A 168 -36.50 10.08 -18.45
N SER A 169 -37.38 10.81 -19.16
CA SER A 169 -38.79 10.47 -19.34
C SER A 169 -39.04 9.42 -20.43
N SER A 170 -38.71 8.16 -20.13
CA SER A 170 -39.52 7.03 -20.60
C SER A 170 -40.62 6.78 -19.56
N GLY A 171 -41.85 7.17 -19.88
CA GLY A 171 -42.94 7.27 -18.89
C GLY A 171 -43.51 5.97 -18.35
N ASP A 172 -44.44 6.13 -17.40
CA ASP A 172 -45.51 5.21 -17.03
C ASP A 172 -45.09 3.80 -16.56
N ILE A 173 -44.53 3.68 -15.35
CA ILE A 173 -44.51 2.38 -14.62
C ILE A 173 -44.95 2.50 -13.16
N PHE A 174 -44.50 3.50 -12.39
CA PHE A 174 -44.82 3.64 -10.96
C PHE A 174 -45.33 5.04 -10.62
N GLY A 175 -46.54 5.12 -10.05
CA GLY A 175 -47.23 6.37 -9.72
C GLY A 175 -46.77 6.99 -8.40
N ALA A 176 -45.50 7.38 -8.32
CA ALA A 176 -45.11 8.50 -7.46
C ALA A 176 -45.45 9.81 -8.19
N GLU A 177 -45.81 10.86 -7.47
CA GLU A 177 -45.86 12.21 -8.07
C GLU A 177 -44.41 12.69 -8.30
N SER A 178 -44.19 13.54 -9.31
CA SER A 178 -42.84 13.94 -9.74
C SER A 178 -42.01 14.62 -8.65
N ASP A 179 -42.69 15.18 -7.66
CA ASP A 179 -42.15 16.12 -6.69
C ASP A 179 -41.67 15.41 -5.41
N ASP A 180 -41.93 14.10 -5.27
CA ASP A 180 -41.50 13.25 -4.15
C ASP A 180 -40.17 12.49 -4.41
N VAL A 181 -39.61 12.58 -5.63
CA VAL A 181 -38.33 11.93 -5.98
C VAL A 181 -37.20 12.95 -5.89
N PRO A 182 -36.29 12.87 -4.89
CA PRO A 182 -35.20 13.84 -4.75
C PRO A 182 -34.27 13.78 -5.95
N GLU A 183 -33.77 14.94 -6.41
CA GLU A 183 -32.81 14.95 -7.51
C GLU A 183 -31.52 14.22 -7.09
N PRO A 184 -30.77 13.60 -8.03
CA PRO A 184 -29.59 12.80 -7.69
C PRO A 184 -28.54 13.53 -6.82
N MET A 185 -28.49 14.87 -6.87
CA MET A 185 -27.53 15.71 -6.13
C MET A 185 -28.11 16.32 -4.84
N GLU A 186 -29.37 16.04 -4.50
CA GLU A 186 -30.04 16.43 -3.24
C GLU A 186 -29.86 15.39 -2.12
N ILE A 187 -29.32 14.21 -2.46
CA ILE A 187 -29.00 13.14 -1.50
C ILE A 187 -28.10 13.68 -0.40
N ASP A 188 -28.50 13.48 0.85
CA ASP A 188 -27.65 13.77 2.00
C ASP A 188 -26.48 12.76 2.03
N PRO A 189 -25.21 13.21 1.94
CA PRO A 189 -24.06 12.31 1.97
C PRO A 189 -23.81 11.71 3.35
N ASP A 190 -24.41 12.26 4.41
CA ASP A 190 -24.13 11.88 5.78
C ASP A 190 -25.03 10.76 6.33
N ASP A 191 -26.24 10.61 5.76
CA ASP A 191 -27.14 9.46 5.95
C ASP A 191 -26.62 8.15 5.28
N LEU A 192 -25.54 8.22 4.47
CA LEU A 192 -25.03 7.06 3.72
C LEU A 192 -24.34 6.02 4.61
N GLU A 193 -24.97 4.85 4.78
CA GLU A 193 -24.44 3.74 5.58
C GLU A 193 -23.15 3.14 4.98
N ALA A 194 -22.17 2.86 5.85
CA ALA A 194 -20.85 2.34 5.46
C ALA A 194 -20.90 0.98 4.71
N LYS A 195 -21.91 0.16 4.99
CA LYS A 195 -22.11 -1.17 4.36
C LYS A 195 -22.37 -1.11 2.84
N ASP A 196 -22.90 0.02 2.36
CA ASP A 196 -23.27 0.25 0.96
C ASP A 196 -22.18 1.02 0.18
N GLY A 197 -21.09 1.39 0.87
CA GLY A 197 -19.93 2.08 0.31
C GLY A 197 -18.69 1.18 0.19
N GLU A 198 -17.78 1.56 -0.69
CA GLU A 198 -16.48 0.92 -0.87
C GLU A 198 -15.41 1.68 -0.06
N LEU A 199 -14.77 1.01 0.89
CA LEU A 199 -13.64 1.57 1.66
C LEU A 199 -12.39 1.62 0.78
N LEU A 200 -11.99 2.82 0.36
CA LEU A 200 -10.83 3.04 -0.51
C LEU A 200 -9.52 3.29 0.24
N LEU A 201 -9.58 3.91 1.43
CA LEU A 201 -8.38 4.28 2.20
C LEU A 201 -8.63 4.21 3.72
N PRO A 202 -8.35 3.06 4.36
CA PRO A 202 -8.50 2.87 5.82
C PRO A 202 -7.62 3.81 6.67
N ASP A 203 -6.52 4.31 6.09
CA ASP A 203 -5.57 5.20 6.76
C ASP A 203 -6.01 6.68 6.74
N ALA A 204 -7.13 7.02 6.11
CA ALA A 204 -7.63 8.39 6.08
C ALA A 204 -8.28 8.79 7.41
N ARG A 205 -7.95 9.98 7.90
CA ARG A 205 -8.69 10.71 8.94
C ARG A 205 -9.41 11.94 8.42
N GLY A 206 -9.15 12.36 7.18
CA GLY A 206 -9.88 13.49 6.61
C GLY A 206 -9.65 13.74 5.13
N LEU A 207 -10.54 14.54 4.56
CA LEU A 207 -10.59 14.97 3.17
C LEU A 207 -10.82 16.49 3.14
N ARG A 208 -10.04 17.21 2.32
CA ARG A 208 -10.23 18.65 2.07
C ARG A 208 -10.15 18.96 0.59
N PHE A 209 -10.99 19.87 0.12
CA PHE A 209 -10.98 20.41 -1.23
C PHE A 209 -10.61 21.90 -1.25
N TYR A 210 -9.87 22.31 -2.29
CA TYR A 210 -9.47 23.69 -2.46
C TYR A 210 -9.64 24.16 -3.90
N PHE A 211 -10.21 25.35 -4.03
CA PHE A 211 -10.38 26.07 -5.29
C PHE A 211 -9.46 27.31 -5.32
N PRO A 212 -8.86 27.67 -6.46
CA PRO A 212 -8.02 28.85 -6.55
C PRO A 212 -8.85 30.12 -6.72
N LYS A 213 -8.71 31.07 -5.79
CA LYS A 213 -9.49 32.31 -5.72
C LYS A 213 -8.56 33.50 -5.49
N GLY A 214 -8.34 34.31 -6.54
CA GLY A 214 -7.45 35.48 -6.48
C GLY A 214 -5.96 35.16 -6.37
N GLY A 215 -5.54 33.92 -6.62
CA GLY A 215 -4.15 33.44 -6.46
C GLY A 215 -3.91 32.67 -5.15
N GLU A 216 -4.87 32.70 -4.22
CA GLU A 216 -4.88 31.88 -3.01
C GLU A 216 -5.66 30.58 -3.25
N TRP A 217 -5.41 29.55 -2.43
CA TRP A 217 -6.23 28.33 -2.38
C TRP A 217 -7.21 28.43 -1.21
N LYS A 218 -8.51 28.25 -1.46
CA LYS A 218 -9.55 28.38 -0.43
C LYS A 218 -10.41 27.12 -0.36
N ARG A 219 -10.71 26.69 0.87
CA ARG A 219 -11.83 25.78 1.13
C ARG A 219 -13.11 26.60 1.07
N GLU A 220 -14.05 26.16 0.25
CA GLU A 220 -15.40 26.71 0.15
C GLU A 220 -16.29 25.68 -0.56
N SER A 221 -17.56 25.57 -0.14
CA SER A 221 -18.52 24.72 -0.83
C SER A 221 -18.68 25.15 -2.29
N TYR A 222 -18.81 24.19 -3.18
CA TYR A 222 -18.92 24.40 -4.62
C TYR A 222 -20.11 23.62 -5.16
N GLU A 223 -20.86 24.22 -6.07
CA GLU A 223 -21.90 23.51 -6.84
C GLU A 223 -21.86 24.02 -8.29
N GLY A 224 -21.79 23.11 -9.26
CA GLY A 224 -21.60 23.48 -10.64
C GLY A 224 -21.36 22.33 -11.60
N GLY A 225 -20.89 22.66 -12.80
CA GLY A 225 -20.28 21.70 -13.72
C GLY A 225 -18.94 21.17 -13.19
N LEU A 226 -18.14 20.55 -14.05
CA LEU A 226 -16.76 20.19 -13.74
C LEU A 226 -15.92 21.47 -13.53
N PRO A 227 -15.33 21.74 -12.34
CA PRO A 227 -14.49 22.91 -12.11
C PRO A 227 -13.24 22.90 -13.00
N GLU A 228 -12.67 24.07 -13.30
CA GLU A 228 -11.45 24.15 -14.14
C GLU A 228 -10.25 23.45 -13.49
N ILE A 229 -10.15 23.51 -12.16
CA ILE A 229 -9.03 22.96 -11.39
C ILE A 229 -9.50 22.69 -9.96
N LEU A 230 -9.17 21.50 -9.45
CA LEU A 230 -9.47 21.09 -8.08
C LEU A 230 -8.20 20.56 -7.43
N ARG A 231 -7.90 21.04 -6.22
CA ARG A 231 -6.97 20.39 -5.30
C ARG A 231 -7.75 19.58 -4.28
N ALA A 232 -7.26 18.37 -4.00
CA ALA A 232 -7.71 17.56 -2.87
C ALA A 232 -6.51 17.28 -1.96
N GLU A 233 -6.74 17.28 -0.65
CA GLU A 233 -5.83 16.77 0.37
C GLU A 233 -6.50 15.62 1.12
N LEU A 234 -5.80 14.48 1.19
CA LEU A 234 -6.15 13.36 2.05
C LEU A 234 -5.25 13.41 3.29
N VAL A 235 -5.85 13.57 4.46
CA VAL A 235 -5.16 13.57 5.77
C VAL A 235 -5.13 12.13 6.29
N LEU A 236 -3.96 11.67 6.73
CA LEU A 236 -3.71 10.28 7.14
C LEU A 236 -3.46 10.17 8.66
N LYS A 237 -3.57 8.95 9.21
CA LYS A 237 -3.43 8.67 10.65
C LYS A 237 -2.07 9.07 11.26
N ASP A 238 -0.99 8.98 10.50
CA ASP A 238 0.41 9.21 10.97
C ASP A 238 0.91 10.66 10.72
N ASP A 239 0.08 11.68 10.96
CA ASP A 239 0.34 13.11 10.69
C ASP A 239 0.77 13.46 9.24
N GLY A 240 0.63 12.50 8.32
CA GLY A 240 0.93 12.68 6.91
C GLY A 240 -0.28 13.17 6.12
N SER A 241 -0.05 13.91 5.05
CA SER A 241 -1.08 14.14 4.03
C SER A 241 -0.58 13.79 2.62
N TYR A 242 -1.54 13.48 1.74
CA TYR A 242 -1.34 13.33 0.31
C TYR A 242 -2.16 14.41 -0.42
N VAL A 243 -1.46 15.34 -1.07
CA VAL A 243 -2.08 16.43 -1.83
C VAL A 243 -1.97 16.14 -3.32
N CYS A 244 -3.12 16.16 -4.01
CA CYS A 244 -3.20 16.09 -5.47
C CYS A 244 -3.85 17.37 -6.02
N THR A 245 -3.61 17.68 -7.30
CA THR A 245 -4.21 18.82 -7.98
C THR A 245 -4.28 18.54 -9.47
N GLU A 246 -5.50 18.47 -10.03
CA GLU A 246 -5.72 18.23 -11.46
C GLU A 246 -6.47 19.43 -12.08
N ARG A 247 -6.18 19.74 -13.34
CA ARG A 247 -6.85 20.77 -14.14
C ARG A 247 -7.64 20.09 -15.25
N PHE A 248 -8.95 20.33 -15.29
CA PHE A 248 -9.86 19.63 -16.16
C PHE A 248 -10.08 20.41 -17.45
N ALA A 249 -9.56 19.88 -18.57
CA ALA A 249 -9.64 20.54 -19.88
C ALA A 249 -11.07 20.64 -20.46
N GLY A 250 -12.04 19.94 -19.86
CA GLY A 250 -13.45 19.91 -20.25
C GLY A 250 -14.38 20.75 -19.37
N ALA A 251 -13.85 21.58 -18.45
CA ALA A 251 -14.66 22.48 -17.63
C ALA A 251 -15.47 23.45 -18.50
N ALA A 252 -16.79 23.53 -18.24
CA ALA A 252 -17.67 24.48 -18.91
C ALA A 252 -17.34 25.92 -18.49
N LYS A 253 -17.55 26.87 -19.41
CA LYS A 253 -17.36 28.31 -19.21
C LYS A 253 -18.69 29.05 -19.22
#